data_AF-X1BCQ2-F1
#
_entry.id   AF-X1BCQ2-F1
#
_cell.length_a   1.000
_cell.length_b   1.000
_cell.length_c   1.000
_cell.angle_alpha   90.00
_cell.angle_beta   90.00
_cell.angle_gamma   90.00
#
_symmetry.space_group_name_H-M   'P 1'
#
loop_
_entity.id
_entity.type
_entity.pdbx_description
1 polymer ?
#
loop_
_entity_poly.entity_id
_entity_poly.type
_entity_poly.pdbx_seq_one_letter_code
_entity_poly.pdbx_strand_id
1 'polypeptide(L)'
;TTEKAQVIEYDITIAAIEEMKQKYSGMKITDAASDKAVRAARTFVVSKRTAVEKRRVELNEEANKHRRKVNEKAKEITVLLLPIEEPLQAEVKRVDDEIAAKKAEKDRLEEERKENIRAEIHKIQEMAMPSVLGTMALENLRELSNTLEDYGIDVSFYAEFIGEVEKVLNDSYEAVRDAITARIKLDKEAEERKAEDARLEKVRKKQEADQKILDEANKKIKAAQKKIDDQNAKIAADKKADDEKKAFDQKMKDLKAQADADAAQKVKDDAAAKEKKEKADKTERLRVEALRPDREKLISFVGELMSITGPLDLKDKSAIEILDDMIPKIRDIALEIKKKAQEL
;
A
#
# COMPACT_ATOMS: atom_id res chain seq x y z
N THR A 1 -107.14 -52.50 -1.24
CA THR A 1 -108.19 -53.27 -0.55
C THR A 1 -108.78 -52.37 0.50
N THR A 2 -110.07 -52.07 0.40
CA THR A 2 -110.77 -51.08 1.24
C THR A 2 -110.86 -51.62 2.66
N GLU A 3 -110.02 -51.10 3.56
CA GLU A 3 -110.05 -51.44 4.97
C GLU A 3 -111.37 -50.90 5.55
N LYS A 4 -112.31 -51.80 5.84
CA LYS A 4 -113.50 -51.44 6.63
C LYS A 4 -112.99 -50.87 7.93
N ALA A 5 -113.20 -49.57 8.16
CA ALA A 5 -112.99 -48.94 9.45
C ALA A 5 -113.87 -49.68 10.47
N GLN A 6 -113.27 -50.63 11.18
CA GLN A 6 -113.94 -51.39 12.22
C GLN A 6 -114.20 -50.40 13.35
N VAL A 7 -115.46 -50.01 13.54
CA VAL A 7 -115.87 -49.11 14.60
C VAL A 7 -115.47 -49.75 15.93
N ILE A 8 -114.54 -49.10 16.65
CA ILE A 8 -114.07 -49.57 17.96
C ILE A 8 -115.10 -49.12 18.99
N GLU A 9 -115.91 -50.06 19.45
CA GLU A 9 -116.93 -49.82 20.47
C GLU A 9 -116.48 -50.35 21.82
N TYR A 10 -116.66 -49.53 22.86
CA TYR A 10 -116.50 -49.90 24.26
C TYR A 10 -117.87 -49.93 24.93
N ASP A 11 -118.10 -50.91 25.80
CA ASP A 11 -119.37 -51.11 26.52
C ASP A 11 -119.73 -49.97 27.50
N ILE A 12 -118.92 -48.92 27.57
CA ILE A 12 -119.13 -47.76 28.42
C ILE A 12 -119.15 -46.49 27.56
N THR A 13 -120.25 -45.75 27.64
CA THR A 13 -120.43 -44.49 26.92
C THR A 13 -119.95 -43.31 27.75
N ILE A 14 -119.62 -42.20 27.08
CA ILE A 14 -119.27 -40.95 27.73
C ILE A 14 -120.42 -40.45 28.62
N ALA A 15 -121.67 -40.61 28.17
CA ALA A 15 -122.86 -40.27 28.96
C ALA A 15 -122.93 -41.08 30.27
N ALA A 16 -122.70 -42.40 30.21
CA ALA A 16 -122.69 -43.25 31.41
C ALA A 16 -121.54 -42.89 32.36
N ILE A 17 -120.39 -42.43 31.85
CA ILE A 17 -119.29 -41.92 32.68
C ILE A 17 -119.70 -40.64 33.40
N GLU A 18 -120.36 -39.71 32.71
CA GLU A 18 -120.81 -38.46 33.32
C GLU A 18 -121.92 -38.69 34.36
N GLU A 19 -122.84 -39.62 34.10
CA GLU A 19 -123.83 -40.05 35.09
C GLU A 19 -123.18 -40.67 36.33
N MET A 20 -122.20 -41.56 36.16
CA MET A 20 -121.45 -42.13 37.29
C MET A 20 -120.69 -41.06 38.06
N LYS A 21 -120.10 -40.09 37.36
CA LYS A 21 -119.42 -38.96 37.97
C LYS A 21 -120.40 -38.11 38.78
N GLN A 22 -121.56 -37.75 38.24
CA GLN A 22 -122.59 -37.02 38.99
C GLN A 22 -123.09 -37.81 40.21
N LYS A 23 -123.31 -39.12 40.04
CA LYS A 23 -123.85 -40.02 41.08
C LYS A 23 -122.87 -40.30 42.23
N TYR A 24 -121.58 -40.42 41.93
CA TYR A 24 -120.56 -40.80 42.90
C TYR A 24 -119.67 -39.63 43.35
N SER A 25 -119.76 -38.47 42.69
CA SER A 25 -119.04 -37.26 43.10
C SER A 25 -119.51 -36.78 44.47
N GLY A 26 -118.56 -36.44 45.33
CA GLY A 26 -118.83 -35.90 46.66
C GLY A 26 -119.29 -36.92 47.70
N MET A 27 -119.37 -38.22 47.37
CA MET A 27 -119.62 -39.25 48.37
C MET A 27 -118.50 -39.25 49.42
N LYS A 28 -118.89 -39.25 50.70
CA LYS A 28 -117.98 -39.30 51.85
C LYS A 28 -118.39 -40.44 52.77
N ILE A 29 -117.40 -40.98 53.49
CA ILE A 29 -117.62 -42.01 54.50
C ILE A 29 -117.79 -41.30 55.83
N THR A 30 -118.98 -41.40 56.43
CA THR A 30 -119.34 -40.78 57.71
C THR A 30 -119.86 -41.78 58.74
N ASP A 31 -120.21 -42.99 58.30
CA ASP A 31 -120.72 -44.11 59.08
C ASP A 31 -120.49 -45.45 58.34
N ALA A 32 -120.91 -46.56 58.94
CA ALA A 32 -120.74 -47.90 58.35
C ALA A 32 -121.54 -48.11 57.04
N ALA A 33 -122.67 -47.42 56.86
CA ALA A 33 -123.50 -47.55 55.66
C ALA A 33 -122.88 -46.82 54.46
N SER A 34 -122.36 -45.62 54.69
CA SER A 34 -121.63 -44.80 53.72
C SER A 34 -120.27 -45.40 53.34
N ASP A 35 -119.56 -46.06 54.26
CA ASP A 35 -118.34 -46.85 53.93
C ASP A 35 -118.65 -47.95 52.90
N LYS A 36 -119.71 -48.73 53.15
CA LYS A 36 -120.15 -49.78 52.24
C LYS A 36 -120.55 -49.22 50.87
N ALA A 37 -121.27 -48.10 50.84
CA ALA A 37 -121.71 -47.45 49.60
C ALA A 37 -120.54 -46.90 48.76
N VAL A 38 -119.57 -46.22 49.40
CA VAL A 38 -118.38 -45.67 48.72
C VAL A 38 -117.49 -46.79 48.17
N ARG A 39 -117.27 -47.87 48.96
CA ARG A 39 -116.50 -49.03 48.48
C ARG A 39 -117.18 -49.72 47.32
N ALA A 40 -118.51 -49.87 47.34
CA ALA A 40 -119.26 -50.44 46.23
C ALA A 40 -119.13 -49.58 44.95
N ALA A 41 -119.29 -48.25 45.08
CA ALA A 41 -119.11 -47.32 43.96
C ALA A 41 -117.69 -47.38 43.38
N ARG A 42 -116.65 -47.38 44.23
CA ARG A 42 -115.25 -47.54 43.80
C ARG A 42 -115.03 -48.85 43.06
N THR A 43 -115.51 -49.97 43.61
CA THR A 43 -115.37 -51.29 42.97
C THR A 43 -116.03 -51.31 41.61
N PHE A 44 -117.22 -50.69 41.47
CA PHE A 44 -117.91 -50.58 40.19
C PHE A 44 -117.13 -49.76 39.16
N VAL A 45 -116.64 -48.57 39.52
CA VAL A 45 -115.83 -47.72 38.63
C VAL A 45 -114.52 -48.41 38.22
N VAL A 46 -113.83 -49.05 39.18
CA VAL A 46 -112.63 -49.84 38.89
C VAL A 46 -112.94 -50.98 37.93
N SER A 47 -114.05 -51.70 38.14
CA SER A 47 -114.49 -52.78 37.23
C SER A 47 -114.69 -52.27 35.80
N LYS A 48 -115.32 -51.10 35.62
CA LYS A 48 -115.51 -50.49 34.30
C LYS A 48 -114.19 -50.07 33.65
N ARG A 49 -113.28 -49.44 34.41
CA ARG A 49 -111.93 -49.10 33.92
C ARG A 49 -111.14 -50.34 33.49
N THR A 50 -111.19 -51.41 34.29
CA THR A 50 -110.53 -52.68 33.95
C THR A 50 -111.15 -53.33 32.72
N ALA A 51 -112.47 -53.22 32.51
CA ALA A 51 -113.13 -53.73 31.30
C ALA A 51 -112.68 -52.97 30.04
N VAL A 52 -112.53 -51.64 30.10
CA VAL A 52 -111.97 -50.83 29.00
C VAL A 52 -110.56 -51.26 28.65
N GLU A 53 -109.70 -51.44 29.66
CA GLU A 53 -108.31 -51.88 29.43
C GLU A 53 -108.26 -53.29 28.85
N LYS A 54 -109.10 -54.21 29.35
CA LYS A 54 -109.22 -55.57 28.80
C LYS A 54 -109.63 -55.50 27.33
N ARG A 55 -110.63 -54.69 26.99
CA ARG A 55 -111.11 -54.50 25.61
C ARG A 55 -110.03 -53.90 24.71
N ARG A 56 -109.25 -52.92 25.21
CA ARG A 56 -108.10 -52.35 24.49
C ARG A 56 -107.06 -53.43 24.15
N VAL A 57 -106.74 -54.30 25.11
CA VAL A 57 -105.78 -55.39 24.91
C VAL A 57 -106.32 -56.41 23.90
N GLU A 58 -107.58 -56.81 24.02
CA GLU A 58 -108.24 -57.73 23.07
C GLU A 58 -108.25 -57.17 21.64
N LEU A 59 -108.63 -55.90 21.46
CA LEU A 59 -108.66 -55.24 20.15
C LEU A 59 -107.27 -55.14 19.50
N ASN A 60 -106.23 -54.93 20.31
CA ASN A 60 -104.86 -54.85 19.82
C ASN A 60 -104.17 -56.21 19.71
N GLU A 61 -104.82 -57.31 20.12
CA GLU A 61 -104.18 -58.62 20.17
C GLU A 61 -103.74 -59.08 18.78
N GLU A 62 -104.63 -58.98 17.78
CA GLU A 62 -104.31 -59.39 16.40
C GLU A 62 -103.27 -58.48 15.75
N ALA A 63 -103.36 -57.16 15.96
CA ALA A 63 -102.35 -56.20 15.48
C ALA A 63 -100.97 -56.48 16.09
N ASN A 64 -100.92 -56.81 17.38
CA ASN A 64 -99.68 -57.17 18.06
C ASN A 64 -99.12 -58.51 17.56
N LYS A 65 -99.97 -59.52 17.31
CA LYS A 65 -99.59 -60.81 16.69
C LYS A 65 -99.02 -60.59 15.29
N HIS A 66 -99.68 -59.78 14.47
CA HIS A 66 -99.22 -59.45 13.12
C HIS A 66 -97.87 -58.73 13.15
N ARG A 67 -97.71 -57.69 13.98
CA ARG A 67 -96.43 -56.98 14.16
C ARG A 67 -95.29 -57.91 14.59
N ARG A 68 -95.55 -58.83 15.51
CA ARG A 68 -94.55 -59.83 15.94
C ARG A 68 -94.15 -60.73 14.78
N LYS A 69 -95.11 -61.28 14.03
CA LYS A 69 -94.83 -62.13 12.85
C LYS A 69 -94.00 -61.40 11.79
N VAL A 70 -94.31 -60.13 11.50
CA VAL A 70 -93.54 -59.31 10.55
C VAL A 70 -92.11 -59.13 11.03
N ASN A 71 -91.91 -58.76 12.30
CA ASN A 71 -90.57 -58.56 12.86
C ASN A 71 -89.76 -59.86 12.93
N GLU A 72 -90.40 -60.97 13.30
CA GLU A 72 -89.77 -62.30 13.31
C GLU A 72 -89.35 -62.70 11.90
N LYS A 73 -90.21 -62.49 10.89
CA LYS A 73 -89.87 -62.82 9.50
C LYS A 73 -88.78 -61.92 8.95
N ALA A 74 -88.80 -60.62 9.26
CA ALA A 74 -87.72 -59.71 8.90
C ALA A 74 -86.39 -60.16 9.50
N LYS A 75 -86.39 -60.54 10.79
CA LYS A 75 -85.20 -61.08 11.46
C LYS A 75 -84.70 -62.37 10.82
N GLU A 76 -85.59 -63.30 10.49
CA GLU A 76 -85.26 -64.54 9.79
C GLU A 76 -84.59 -64.24 8.43
N ILE A 77 -85.16 -63.32 7.65
CA ILE A 77 -84.60 -62.90 6.36
C ILE A 77 -83.22 -62.26 6.55
N THR A 78 -83.06 -61.34 7.51
CA THR A 78 -81.77 -60.71 7.80
C THR A 78 -80.71 -61.74 8.18
N VAL A 79 -81.05 -62.72 9.02
CA VAL A 79 -80.13 -63.80 9.40
C VAL A 79 -79.72 -64.65 8.20
N LEU A 80 -80.58 -64.85 7.22
CA LEU A 80 -80.25 -65.57 5.98
C LEU A 80 -79.41 -64.74 5.01
N LEU A 81 -79.57 -63.41 5.02
CA LEU A 81 -78.81 -62.51 4.15
C LEU A 81 -77.39 -62.26 4.64
N LEU A 82 -77.16 -62.20 5.96
CA LEU A 82 -75.85 -61.92 6.53
C LEU A 82 -74.73 -62.86 6.05
N PRO A 83 -74.89 -64.20 6.05
CA PRO A 83 -73.88 -65.12 5.53
C PRO A 83 -73.60 -64.98 4.03
N ILE A 84 -74.46 -64.30 3.28
CA ILE A 84 -74.27 -63.98 1.86
C ILE A 84 -73.55 -62.64 1.72
N GLU A 85 -73.96 -61.63 2.49
CA GLU A 85 -73.37 -60.28 2.46
C GLU A 85 -71.94 -60.27 2.99
N GLU A 86 -71.66 -60.92 4.12
CA GLU A 86 -70.34 -60.92 4.76
C GLU A 86 -69.20 -61.38 3.83
N PRO A 87 -69.28 -62.52 3.10
CA PRO A 87 -68.23 -62.92 2.17
C PRO A 87 -68.14 -61.99 0.96
N LEU A 88 -69.26 -61.42 0.47
CA LEU A 88 -69.24 -60.45 -0.63
C LEU A 88 -68.57 -59.14 -0.21
N GLN A 89 -68.85 -58.66 1.00
CA GLN A 89 -68.21 -57.48 1.57
C GLN A 89 -66.70 -57.71 1.77
N ALA A 90 -66.32 -58.89 2.26
CA ALA A 90 -64.91 -59.27 2.40
C ALA A 90 -64.18 -59.30 1.05
N GLU A 91 -64.84 -59.81 0.00
CA GLU A 91 -64.27 -59.86 -1.36
C GLU A 91 -64.13 -58.47 -1.99
N VAL A 92 -65.15 -57.60 -1.85
CA VAL A 92 -65.07 -56.19 -2.28
C VAL A 92 -63.89 -55.51 -1.58
N LYS A 93 -63.77 -55.67 -0.26
CA LYS A 93 -62.67 -55.10 0.50
C LYS A 93 -61.31 -55.62 0.01
N ARG A 94 -61.17 -56.93 -0.26
CA ARG A 94 -59.93 -57.52 -0.78
C ARG A 94 -59.52 -56.89 -2.11
N VAL A 95 -60.46 -56.72 -3.03
CA VAL A 95 -60.19 -56.12 -4.35
C VAL A 95 -59.84 -54.64 -4.23
N ASP A 96 -60.57 -53.88 -3.40
CA ASP A 96 -60.28 -52.47 -3.16
C ASP A 96 -58.89 -52.27 -2.55
N ASP A 97 -58.52 -53.10 -1.57
CA ASP A 97 -57.18 -53.09 -0.96
C ASP A 97 -56.09 -53.43 -1.99
N GLU A 98 -56.31 -54.39 -2.89
CA GLU A 98 -55.37 -54.72 -3.97
C GLU A 98 -55.20 -53.60 -5.01
N ILE A 99 -56.30 -52.93 -5.37
CA ILE A 99 -56.27 -51.77 -6.27
C ILE A 99 -55.51 -50.62 -5.60
N ALA A 100 -55.81 -50.36 -4.34
CA ALA A 100 -55.13 -49.32 -3.55
C ALA A 100 -53.61 -49.62 -3.43
N ALA A 101 -53.24 -50.87 -3.13
CA ALA A 101 -51.85 -51.29 -3.05
C ALA A 101 -51.11 -51.16 -4.39
N LYS A 102 -51.73 -51.58 -5.50
CA LYS A 102 -51.15 -51.43 -6.85
C LYS A 102 -50.97 -49.96 -7.23
N LYS A 103 -51.93 -49.11 -6.88
CA LYS A 103 -51.84 -47.67 -7.12
C LYS A 103 -50.71 -47.06 -6.28
N ALA A 104 -50.66 -47.35 -4.99
CA ALA A 104 -49.62 -46.85 -4.09
C ALA A 104 -48.21 -47.29 -4.53
N GLU A 105 -48.05 -48.54 -4.98
CA GLU A 105 -46.78 -49.04 -5.51
C GLU A 105 -46.38 -48.31 -6.80
N LYS A 106 -47.33 -48.13 -7.73
CA LYS A 106 -47.08 -47.37 -8.97
C LYS A 106 -46.69 -45.92 -8.68
N ASP A 107 -47.39 -45.27 -7.76
CA ASP A 107 -47.11 -43.89 -7.36
C ASP A 107 -45.73 -43.80 -6.69
N ARG A 108 -45.34 -44.77 -5.85
CA ARG A 108 -43.99 -44.84 -5.25
C ARG A 108 -42.89 -45.00 -6.30
N LEU A 109 -43.05 -45.94 -7.24
CA LEU A 109 -42.08 -46.18 -8.31
C LEU A 109 -41.92 -44.95 -9.21
N GLU A 110 -43.02 -44.22 -9.46
CA GLU A 110 -42.99 -43.00 -10.25
C GLU A 110 -42.29 -41.85 -9.51
N GLU A 111 -42.49 -41.70 -8.20
CA GLU A 111 -41.75 -40.71 -7.41
C GLU A 111 -40.26 -41.07 -7.29
N GLU A 112 -39.92 -42.34 -7.08
CA GLU A 112 -38.53 -42.81 -7.09
C GLU A 112 -37.85 -42.54 -8.44
N ARG A 113 -38.54 -42.77 -9.56
CA ARG A 113 -38.05 -42.41 -10.90
C ARG A 113 -37.74 -40.91 -10.98
N LYS A 114 -38.65 -40.04 -10.53
CA LYS A 114 -38.47 -38.59 -10.56
C LYS A 114 -37.33 -38.14 -9.67
N GLU A 115 -37.18 -38.71 -8.47
CA GLU A 115 -36.08 -38.40 -7.56
C GLU A 115 -34.73 -38.79 -8.16
N ASN A 116 -34.64 -39.96 -8.79
CA ASN A 116 -33.43 -40.40 -9.49
C ASN A 116 -33.06 -39.44 -10.63
N ILE A 117 -34.02 -39.01 -11.44
CA ILE A 117 -33.79 -38.03 -12.51
C ILE A 117 -33.31 -36.70 -11.94
N ARG A 118 -33.97 -36.18 -10.89
CA ARG A 118 -33.55 -34.93 -10.23
C ARG A 118 -32.15 -35.04 -9.63
N ALA A 119 -31.78 -36.20 -9.08
CA ALA A 119 -30.44 -36.42 -8.56
C ALA A 119 -29.38 -36.35 -9.67
N GLU A 120 -29.64 -36.90 -10.86
CA GLU A 120 -28.74 -36.75 -12.02
C GLU A 120 -28.62 -35.30 -12.50
N ILE A 121 -29.73 -34.57 -12.56
CA ILE A 121 -29.73 -33.13 -12.89
C ILE A 121 -28.89 -32.35 -11.87
N HIS A 122 -29.04 -32.67 -10.58
CA HIS A 122 -28.27 -32.02 -9.51
C HIS A 122 -26.77 -32.28 -9.62
N LYS A 123 -26.35 -33.49 -10.04
CA LYS A 123 -24.93 -33.78 -10.27
C LYS A 123 -24.33 -32.90 -11.37
N ILE A 124 -25.05 -32.67 -12.47
CA ILE A 124 -24.61 -31.77 -13.54
C ILE A 124 -24.39 -30.37 -12.96
N GLN A 125 -25.36 -29.88 -12.17
CA GLN A 125 -25.28 -28.58 -11.53
C GLN A 125 -24.10 -28.47 -10.55
N GLU A 126 -23.87 -29.50 -9.72
CA GLU A 126 -22.76 -29.54 -8.75
C GLU A 126 -21.40 -29.45 -9.43
N MET A 127 -21.22 -30.11 -10.58
CA MET A 127 -19.97 -30.07 -11.35
C MET A 127 -19.62 -28.66 -11.86
N ALA A 128 -20.64 -27.84 -12.12
CA ALA A 128 -20.47 -26.47 -12.60
C ALA A 128 -20.48 -25.41 -11.49
N MET A 129 -20.46 -25.83 -10.22
CA MET A 129 -20.44 -24.89 -9.10
C MET A 129 -19.14 -24.06 -9.08
N PRO A 130 -19.20 -22.74 -8.80
CA PRO A 130 -18.01 -21.88 -8.80
C PRO A 130 -16.88 -22.34 -7.86
N SER A 131 -17.23 -22.94 -6.72
CA SER A 131 -16.26 -23.50 -5.77
C SER A 131 -15.48 -24.69 -6.34
N VAL A 132 -16.11 -25.49 -7.19
CA VAL A 132 -15.48 -26.61 -7.89
C VAL A 132 -14.62 -26.06 -9.03
N LEU A 133 -15.24 -25.29 -9.94
CA LEU A 133 -14.59 -24.75 -11.13
C LEU A 133 -13.37 -23.88 -10.81
N GLY A 134 -13.43 -23.07 -9.76
CA GLY A 134 -12.33 -22.18 -9.37
C GLY A 134 -11.05 -22.90 -8.94
N THR A 135 -11.12 -24.20 -8.61
CA THR A 135 -9.96 -25.02 -8.22
C THR A 135 -9.38 -25.84 -9.36
N MET A 136 -10.08 -25.92 -10.49
CA MET A 136 -9.68 -26.74 -11.63
C MET A 136 -8.55 -26.08 -12.44
N ALA A 137 -7.67 -26.92 -13.00
CA ALA A 137 -6.70 -26.51 -14.00
C ALA A 137 -7.39 -26.20 -15.34
N LEU A 138 -6.74 -25.40 -16.19
CA LEU A 138 -7.28 -24.97 -17.48
C LEU A 138 -7.62 -26.15 -18.39
N GLU A 139 -6.77 -27.18 -18.40
CA GLU A 139 -6.96 -28.40 -19.20
C GLU A 139 -8.23 -29.15 -18.77
N ASN A 140 -8.44 -29.31 -17.46
CA ASN A 140 -9.62 -29.98 -16.92
C ASN A 140 -10.90 -29.19 -17.18
N LEU A 141 -10.84 -27.86 -17.12
CA LEU A 141 -11.98 -27.00 -17.47
C LEU A 141 -12.37 -27.15 -18.94
N ARG A 142 -11.38 -27.26 -19.85
CA ARG A 142 -11.64 -27.50 -21.27
C ARG A 142 -12.23 -28.89 -21.54
N GLU A 143 -11.72 -29.91 -20.87
CA GLU A 143 -12.27 -31.27 -20.97
C GLU A 143 -13.72 -31.32 -20.48
N LEU A 144 -14.02 -30.66 -19.35
CA LEU A 144 -15.38 -30.53 -18.84
C LEU A 144 -16.29 -29.76 -19.81
N SER A 145 -15.80 -28.66 -20.39
CA SER A 145 -16.53 -27.88 -21.40
C SER A 145 -16.93 -28.75 -22.60
N ASN A 146 -16.00 -29.55 -23.13
CA ASN A 146 -16.28 -30.46 -24.25
C ASN A 146 -17.28 -31.54 -23.86
N THR A 147 -17.14 -32.10 -22.65
CA THR A 147 -18.08 -33.12 -22.13
C THR A 147 -19.50 -32.58 -22.03
N LEU A 148 -19.67 -31.33 -21.60
CA LEU A 148 -20.98 -30.66 -21.51
C LEU A 148 -21.54 -30.30 -22.89
N GLU A 149 -20.68 -29.87 -23.82
CA GLU A 149 -21.08 -29.55 -25.21
C GLU A 149 -21.59 -30.79 -25.96
N ASP A 150 -20.91 -31.91 -25.78
CA ASP A 150 -21.26 -33.20 -26.40
C ASP A 150 -22.26 -34.02 -25.56
N TYR A 151 -22.83 -33.44 -24.50
CA TYR A 151 -23.72 -34.16 -23.61
C TYR A 151 -25.04 -34.50 -24.31
N GLY A 152 -25.22 -35.77 -24.65
CA GLY A 152 -26.46 -36.28 -25.24
C GLY A 152 -27.57 -36.40 -24.20
N ILE A 153 -28.66 -35.66 -24.39
CA ILE A 153 -29.86 -35.79 -23.55
C ILE A 153 -30.71 -36.96 -24.04
N ASP A 154 -30.81 -38.02 -23.23
CA ASP A 154 -31.75 -39.11 -23.48
C ASP A 154 -33.19 -38.67 -23.13
N VAL A 155 -33.95 -38.35 -24.18
CA VAL A 155 -35.37 -37.96 -24.10
C VAL A 155 -36.21 -39.00 -23.35
N SER A 156 -35.89 -40.29 -23.46
CA SER A 156 -36.64 -41.35 -22.79
C SER A 156 -36.34 -41.40 -21.29
N PHE A 157 -35.10 -41.11 -20.89
CA PHE A 157 -34.69 -41.12 -19.48
C PHE A 157 -35.23 -39.88 -18.75
N TYR A 158 -35.02 -38.69 -19.32
CA TYR A 158 -35.37 -37.43 -18.66
C TYR A 158 -36.86 -37.08 -18.77
N ALA A 159 -37.58 -37.61 -19.76
CA ALA A 159 -39.03 -37.50 -19.90
C ALA A 159 -39.59 -36.08 -19.67
N GLU A 160 -40.31 -35.82 -18.57
CA GLU A 160 -40.88 -34.51 -18.28
C GLU A 160 -39.84 -33.45 -17.84
N PHE A 161 -38.61 -33.86 -17.54
CA PHE A 161 -37.53 -32.99 -17.06
C PHE A 161 -36.57 -32.53 -18.16
N ILE A 162 -36.87 -32.79 -19.44
CA ILE A 162 -36.00 -32.41 -20.58
C ILE A 162 -35.67 -30.91 -20.54
N GLY A 163 -36.67 -30.05 -20.37
CA GLY A 163 -36.43 -28.61 -20.32
C GLY A 163 -35.59 -28.17 -19.11
N GLU A 164 -35.66 -28.90 -18.00
CA GLU A 164 -34.85 -28.63 -16.81
C GLU A 164 -33.38 -29.03 -17.04
N VAL A 165 -33.13 -30.21 -17.60
CA VAL A 165 -31.76 -30.66 -17.90
C VAL A 165 -31.13 -29.84 -19.01
N GLU A 166 -31.87 -29.44 -20.05
CA GLU A 166 -31.38 -28.53 -21.10
C GLU A 166 -30.93 -27.20 -20.49
N LYS A 167 -31.74 -26.63 -19.61
CA LYS A 167 -31.41 -25.38 -18.91
C LYS A 167 -30.16 -25.55 -18.05
N VAL A 168 -30.10 -26.61 -17.22
CA VAL A 168 -28.97 -26.87 -16.33
C VAL A 168 -27.68 -27.12 -17.11
N LEU A 169 -27.74 -27.84 -18.23
CA LEU A 169 -26.59 -28.06 -19.10
C LEU A 169 -26.08 -26.75 -19.71
N ASN A 170 -26.98 -25.90 -20.22
CA ASN A 170 -26.60 -24.60 -20.77
C ASN A 170 -25.98 -23.70 -19.69
N ASP A 171 -26.63 -23.56 -18.54
CA ASP A 171 -26.13 -22.75 -17.41
C ASP A 171 -24.75 -23.27 -16.96
N SER A 172 -24.58 -24.60 -16.94
CA SER A 172 -23.31 -25.25 -16.58
C SER A 172 -22.22 -24.99 -17.60
N TYR A 173 -22.54 -25.08 -18.90
CA TYR A 173 -21.60 -24.80 -19.98
C TYR A 173 -21.13 -23.35 -19.95
N GLU A 174 -22.03 -22.40 -19.74
CA GLU A 174 -21.70 -20.98 -19.60
C GLU A 174 -20.78 -20.73 -18.38
N ALA A 175 -21.08 -21.33 -17.23
CA ALA A 175 -20.26 -21.22 -16.04
C ALA A 175 -18.83 -21.76 -16.26
N VAL A 176 -18.69 -22.90 -16.95
CA VAL A 176 -17.38 -23.47 -17.30
C VAL A 176 -16.63 -22.55 -18.27
N ARG A 177 -17.30 -21.97 -19.27
CA ARG A 177 -16.69 -21.04 -20.22
C ARG A 177 -16.16 -19.77 -19.54
N ASP A 178 -16.92 -19.24 -18.58
CA ASP A 178 -16.49 -18.10 -17.77
C ASP A 178 -15.28 -18.46 -16.90
N ALA A 179 -15.29 -19.65 -16.29
CA ALA A 179 -14.16 -20.14 -15.51
C ALA A 179 -12.89 -20.32 -16.36
N ILE A 180 -13.01 -20.82 -17.59
CA ILE A 180 -11.90 -20.91 -18.56
C ILE A 180 -11.32 -19.52 -18.82
N THR A 181 -12.18 -18.54 -19.08
CA THR A 181 -11.76 -17.16 -19.39
C THR A 181 -11.05 -16.53 -18.19
N ALA A 182 -11.59 -16.71 -16.98
CA ALA A 182 -10.98 -16.24 -15.74
C ALA A 182 -9.61 -16.92 -15.49
N ARG A 183 -9.51 -18.23 -15.72
CA ARG A 183 -8.27 -18.99 -15.55
C ARG A 183 -7.18 -18.53 -16.51
N ILE A 184 -7.50 -18.34 -17.79
CA ILE A 184 -6.57 -17.80 -18.80
C ILE A 184 -6.01 -16.45 -18.36
N LYS A 185 -6.87 -15.56 -17.86
CA LYS A 185 -6.45 -14.25 -17.36
C LYS A 185 -5.51 -14.39 -16.15
N LEU A 186 -5.87 -15.21 -15.18
CA LEU A 186 -5.06 -15.44 -13.98
C LEU A 186 -3.68 -16.04 -14.31
N ASP A 187 -3.63 -17.01 -15.21
CA ASP A 187 -2.38 -17.64 -15.63
C ASP A 187 -1.50 -16.64 -16.40
N LYS A 188 -2.08 -15.82 -17.28
CA LYS A 188 -1.35 -14.74 -17.96
C LYS A 188 -0.77 -13.72 -16.98
N GLU A 189 -1.56 -13.25 -16.02
CA GLU A 189 -1.08 -12.32 -14.99
C GLU A 189 0.02 -12.97 -14.11
N ALA A 190 -0.07 -14.27 -13.83
CA ALA A 190 0.95 -14.98 -13.07
C ALA A 190 2.27 -15.06 -13.85
N GLU A 191 2.22 -15.32 -15.16
CA GLU A 191 3.40 -15.33 -16.02
C GLU A 191 4.00 -13.92 -16.19
N GLU A 192 3.18 -12.88 -16.35
CA GLU A 192 3.64 -11.49 -16.37
C GLU A 192 4.33 -11.07 -15.07
N ARG A 193 3.77 -11.46 -13.91
CA ARG A 193 4.40 -11.24 -12.60
C ARG A 193 5.76 -11.94 -12.50
N LYS A 194 5.85 -13.21 -12.87
CA LYS A 194 7.13 -13.95 -12.88
C LYS A 194 8.16 -13.31 -13.81
N ALA A 195 7.74 -12.85 -14.99
CA ALA A 195 8.62 -12.19 -15.95
C ALA A 195 9.13 -10.85 -15.42
N GLU A 196 8.26 -10.06 -14.77
CA GLU A 196 8.64 -8.79 -14.15
C GLU A 196 9.56 -8.99 -12.95
N ASP A 197 9.28 -9.96 -12.08
CA ASP A 197 10.15 -10.31 -10.96
C ASP A 197 11.55 -10.72 -11.46
N ALA A 198 11.62 -11.51 -12.53
CA ALA A 198 12.88 -11.88 -13.16
C ALA A 198 13.62 -10.67 -13.79
N ARG A 199 12.89 -9.68 -14.32
CA ARG A 199 13.47 -8.44 -14.86
C ARG A 199 14.02 -7.56 -13.73
N LEU A 200 13.24 -7.37 -12.66
CA LEU A 200 13.64 -6.60 -11.48
C LEU A 200 14.89 -7.20 -10.83
N GLU A 201 14.98 -8.53 -10.73
CA GLU A 201 16.16 -9.19 -10.19
C GLU A 201 17.42 -8.95 -11.04
N LYS A 202 17.28 -8.96 -12.38
CA LYS A 202 18.39 -8.61 -13.28
C LYS A 202 18.82 -7.15 -13.13
N VAL A 203 17.86 -6.23 -13.02
CA VAL A 203 18.13 -4.81 -12.80
C VAL A 203 18.86 -4.60 -11.48
N ARG A 204 18.41 -5.24 -10.40
CA ARG A 204 19.05 -5.17 -9.08
C ARG A 204 20.49 -5.66 -9.14
N LYS A 205 20.74 -6.83 -9.76
CA LYS A 205 22.11 -7.36 -9.93
C LYS A 205 23.01 -6.42 -10.74
N LYS A 206 22.47 -5.79 -11.79
CA LYS A 206 23.23 -4.81 -12.59
C LYS A 206 23.54 -3.55 -11.78
N GLN A 207 22.55 -2.99 -11.08
CA GLN A 207 22.75 -1.83 -10.22
C GLN A 207 23.78 -2.10 -9.11
N GLU A 208 23.75 -3.28 -8.49
CA GLU A 208 24.76 -3.69 -7.51
C GLU A 208 26.17 -3.80 -8.13
N ALA A 209 26.30 -4.31 -9.35
CA ALA A 209 27.57 -4.37 -10.06
C ALA A 209 28.08 -2.99 -10.45
N ASP A 210 27.23 -2.13 -11.01
CA ASP A 210 27.55 -0.76 -11.39
C ASP A 210 27.95 0.06 -10.14
N GLN A 211 27.25 -0.13 -9.01
CA GLN A 211 27.59 0.51 -7.75
C GLN A 211 28.97 0.07 -7.25
N LYS A 212 29.32 -1.22 -7.34
CA LYS A 212 30.66 -1.71 -6.99
C LYS A 212 31.74 -1.08 -7.86
N ILE A 213 31.50 -0.97 -9.17
CA ILE A 213 32.44 -0.32 -10.11
C ILE A 213 32.61 1.16 -9.74
N LEU A 214 31.52 1.85 -9.46
CA LEU A 214 31.54 3.26 -9.07
C LEU A 214 32.28 3.46 -7.75
N ASP A 215 32.05 2.60 -6.76
CA ASP A 215 32.73 2.63 -5.47
C ASP A 215 34.24 2.39 -5.62
N GLU A 216 34.65 1.44 -6.48
CA GLU A 216 36.06 1.19 -6.80
C GLU A 216 36.71 2.37 -7.55
N ALA A 217 36.02 2.95 -8.52
CA ALA A 217 36.48 4.14 -9.24
C ALA A 217 36.66 5.32 -8.29
N ASN A 218 35.69 5.57 -7.40
CA ASN A 218 35.75 6.60 -6.38
C ASN A 218 36.90 6.39 -5.40
N LYS A 219 37.20 5.14 -5.01
CA LYS A 219 38.38 4.82 -4.20
C LYS A 219 39.68 5.16 -4.93
N LYS A 220 39.80 4.82 -6.22
CA LYS A 220 40.97 5.15 -7.05
C LYS A 220 41.15 6.66 -7.23
N ILE A 221 40.07 7.39 -7.51
CA ILE A 221 40.08 8.85 -7.64
C ILE A 221 40.53 9.49 -6.32
N LYS A 222 39.97 9.08 -5.18
CA LYS A 222 40.40 9.59 -3.86
C LYS A 222 41.87 9.31 -3.58
N ALA A 223 42.36 8.12 -3.93
CA ALA A 223 43.78 7.78 -3.75
C ALA A 223 44.70 8.58 -4.68
N ALA A 224 44.29 8.80 -5.94
CA ALA A 224 45.02 9.63 -6.88
C ALA A 224 45.04 11.10 -6.46
N GLN A 225 43.90 11.64 -6.02
CA GLN A 225 43.79 13.00 -5.50
C GLN A 225 44.70 13.19 -4.29
N LYS A 226 44.70 12.25 -3.33
CA LYS A 226 45.61 12.29 -2.19
C LYS A 226 47.08 12.33 -2.63
N LYS A 227 47.48 11.55 -3.64
CA LYS A 227 48.86 11.59 -4.17
C LYS A 227 49.20 12.94 -4.82
N ILE A 228 48.25 13.53 -5.55
CA ILE A 228 48.43 14.86 -6.15
C ILE A 228 48.55 15.91 -5.04
N ASP A 229 47.70 15.85 -4.02
CA ASP A 229 47.74 16.75 -2.87
C ASP A 229 49.07 16.62 -2.11
N ASP A 230 49.54 15.39 -1.86
CA ASP A 230 50.84 15.10 -1.23
C ASP A 230 52.01 15.64 -2.09
N GLN A 231 51.95 15.48 -3.42
CA GLN A 231 52.96 16.02 -4.35
C GLN A 231 52.94 17.55 -4.37
N ASN A 232 51.77 18.17 -4.42
CA ASN A 232 51.62 19.62 -4.40
C ASN A 232 52.13 20.21 -3.08
N ALA A 233 51.85 19.55 -1.95
CA ALA A 233 52.38 19.93 -0.65
C ALA A 233 53.92 19.86 -0.63
N LYS A 234 54.51 18.82 -1.22
CA LYS A 234 55.97 18.70 -1.35
C LYS A 234 56.58 19.78 -2.25
N ILE A 235 55.99 20.03 -3.42
CA ILE A 235 56.43 21.10 -4.32
C ILE A 235 56.32 22.47 -3.64
N ALA A 236 55.25 22.72 -2.88
CA ALA A 236 55.09 23.94 -2.12
C ALA A 236 56.15 24.09 -1.02
N ALA A 237 56.47 23.01 -0.31
CA ALA A 237 57.55 22.99 0.68
C ALA A 237 58.94 23.22 0.04
N ASP A 238 59.22 22.56 -1.09
CA ASP A 238 60.47 22.71 -1.83
C ASP A 238 60.62 24.13 -2.39
N LYS A 239 59.55 24.73 -2.95
CA LYS A 239 59.54 26.13 -3.38
C LYS A 239 59.79 27.08 -2.23
N LYS A 240 59.14 26.86 -1.08
CA LYS A 240 59.37 27.69 0.12
C LYS A 240 60.81 27.60 0.59
N ALA A 241 61.41 26.40 0.59
CA ALA A 241 62.81 26.21 0.95
C ALA A 241 63.77 26.87 -0.06
N ASP A 242 63.47 26.81 -1.36
CA ASP A 242 64.28 27.47 -2.40
C ASP A 242 64.16 28.99 -2.34
N ASP A 243 62.96 29.52 -2.07
CA ASP A 243 62.72 30.95 -1.85
C ASP A 243 63.43 31.45 -0.58
N GLU A 244 63.40 30.66 0.51
CA GLU A 244 64.17 30.95 1.74
C GLU A 244 65.68 30.93 1.49
N LYS A 245 66.17 29.99 0.68
CA LYS A 245 67.58 29.91 0.30
C LYS A 245 68.00 31.08 -0.60
N LYS A 246 67.19 31.45 -1.59
CA LYS A 246 67.43 32.63 -2.42
C LYS A 246 67.40 33.91 -1.59
N ALA A 247 66.47 34.03 -0.65
CA ALA A 247 66.43 35.16 0.27
C ALA A 247 67.67 35.21 1.18
N PHE A 248 68.17 34.06 1.63
CA PHE A 248 69.42 33.96 2.38
C PHE A 248 70.64 34.34 1.53
N ASP A 249 70.76 33.81 0.31
CA ASP A 249 71.84 34.10 -0.62
C ASP A 249 71.84 35.58 -1.03
N GLN A 250 70.66 36.18 -1.23
CA GLN A 250 70.52 37.60 -1.51
C GLN A 250 70.96 38.44 -0.31
N LYS A 251 70.53 38.10 0.91
CA LYS A 251 71.03 38.77 2.13
C LYS A 251 72.54 38.65 2.28
N MET A 252 73.14 37.51 1.94
CA MET A 252 74.59 37.33 1.97
C MET A 252 75.31 38.17 0.91
N LYS A 253 74.74 38.30 -0.29
CA LYS A 253 75.26 39.20 -1.32
C LYS A 253 75.15 40.65 -0.90
N ASP A 254 74.03 41.06 -0.32
CA ASP A 254 73.81 42.42 0.15
C ASP A 254 74.76 42.76 1.31
N LEU A 255 74.98 41.84 2.25
CA LEU A 255 75.99 41.98 3.31
C LEU A 255 77.41 42.10 2.75
N LYS A 256 77.75 41.31 1.73
CA LYS A 256 79.07 41.39 1.08
C LYS A 256 79.23 42.71 0.33
N ALA A 257 78.22 43.15 -0.40
CA ALA A 257 78.21 44.45 -1.08
C ALA A 257 78.31 45.60 -0.09
N GLN A 258 77.68 45.48 1.09
CA GLN A 258 77.81 46.47 2.17
C GLN A 258 79.21 46.47 2.78
N ALA A 259 79.81 45.30 3.02
CA ALA A 259 81.19 45.20 3.47
C ALA A 259 82.20 45.76 2.44
N ASP A 260 81.99 45.51 1.14
CA ASP A 260 82.81 46.06 0.06
C ASP A 260 82.60 47.58 -0.08
N ALA A 261 81.38 48.09 0.12
CA ALA A 261 81.08 49.51 0.14
C ALA A 261 81.71 50.21 1.35
N ASP A 262 81.66 49.61 2.54
CA ASP A 262 82.30 50.12 3.75
C ASP A 262 83.83 50.11 3.61
N ALA A 263 84.41 49.09 2.97
CA ALA A 263 85.84 49.06 2.64
C ALA A 263 86.22 50.15 1.64
N ALA A 264 85.41 50.36 0.59
CA ALA A 264 85.63 51.42 -0.39
C ALA A 264 85.46 52.83 0.23
N GLN A 265 84.54 53.00 1.18
CA GLN A 265 84.35 54.24 1.91
C GLN A 265 85.56 54.51 2.82
N LYS A 266 86.09 53.49 3.50
CA LYS A 266 87.31 53.62 4.31
C LYS A 266 88.53 54.04 3.46
N VAL A 267 88.66 53.52 2.23
CA VAL A 267 89.70 53.96 1.28
C VAL A 267 89.50 55.42 0.85
N LYS A 268 88.26 55.88 0.66
CA LYS A 268 87.96 57.29 0.34
C LYS A 268 88.22 58.22 1.53
N ASP A 269 87.89 57.79 2.74
CA ASP A 269 88.12 58.56 3.96
C ASP A 269 89.63 58.68 4.27
N ASP A 270 90.41 57.62 4.02
CA ASP A 270 91.88 57.66 4.11
C ASP A 270 92.52 58.56 3.02
N ALA A 271 91.96 58.61 1.81
CA ALA A 271 92.40 59.52 0.74
C ALA A 271 92.07 60.99 1.06
N ALA A 272 90.89 61.27 1.62
CA ALA A 272 90.49 62.62 2.04
C ALA A 272 91.30 63.13 3.24
N ALA A 273 91.69 62.24 4.16
CA ALA A 273 92.59 62.57 5.27
C ALA A 273 94.01 62.96 4.77
N LYS A 274 94.49 62.31 3.71
CA LYS A 274 95.79 62.61 3.09
C LYS A 274 95.78 63.96 2.36
N GLU A 275 94.69 64.30 1.68
CA GLU A 275 94.53 65.59 0.97
C GLU A 275 94.40 66.78 1.94
N LYS A 276 93.77 66.59 3.12
CA LYS A 276 93.75 67.62 4.18
C LYS A 276 95.15 67.90 4.77
N LYS A 277 96.02 66.89 4.83
CA LYS A 277 97.39 67.04 5.35
C LYS A 277 98.29 67.83 4.40
N GLU A 278 98.17 67.62 3.08
CA GLU A 278 98.92 68.40 2.08
C GLU A 278 98.49 69.88 2.00
N LYS A 279 97.21 70.19 2.24
CA LYS A 279 96.75 71.59 2.31
C LYS A 279 97.24 72.32 3.56
N ALA A 280 97.45 71.63 4.68
CA ALA A 280 98.02 72.22 5.90
C ALA A 280 99.50 72.60 5.71
N ASP A 281 100.32 71.72 5.12
CA ASP A 281 101.76 71.94 4.91
C ASP A 281 102.07 73.11 3.93
N LYS A 282 101.18 73.38 2.98
CA LYS A 282 101.33 74.51 2.03
C LYS A 282 101.06 75.87 2.69
N THR A 283 100.25 75.90 3.75
CA THR A 283 99.87 77.15 4.43
C THR A 283 100.97 77.60 5.41
N GLU A 284 101.69 76.66 6.01
CA GLU A 284 102.80 76.93 6.94
C GLU A 284 104.04 77.51 6.22
N ARG A 285 104.31 77.09 4.97
CA ARG A 285 105.42 77.66 4.16
C ARG A 285 105.23 79.14 3.83
N LEU A 286 103.99 79.59 3.61
CA LEU A 286 103.69 80.99 3.30
C LEU A 286 103.86 81.93 4.52
N ARG A 287 103.85 81.38 5.74
CA ARG A 287 104.00 82.17 6.98
C ARG A 287 105.47 82.53 7.27
N VAL A 288 106.42 81.69 6.87
CA VAL A 288 107.86 81.88 7.16
C VAL A 288 108.50 82.93 6.24
N GLU A 289 107.94 83.15 5.04
CA GLU A 289 108.45 84.12 4.06
C GLU A 289 108.05 85.57 4.38
N ALA A 290 106.97 85.77 5.16
CA ALA A 290 106.47 87.09 5.56
C ALA A 290 107.31 87.80 6.64
N LEU A 291 108.33 87.15 7.22
CA LEU A 291 109.01 87.61 8.45
C LEU A 291 110.49 88.05 8.28
N ARG A 292 110.99 88.26 7.05
CA ARG A 292 112.35 88.82 6.84
C ARG A 292 112.38 90.37 6.80
N PRO A 293 113.39 91.05 7.39
CA PRO A 293 113.53 92.51 7.37
C PRO A 293 113.78 93.09 5.95
N ASP A 294 113.23 94.28 5.66
CA ASP A 294 113.16 94.84 4.30
C ASP A 294 114.51 95.16 3.64
N ARG A 295 115.56 95.44 4.42
CA ARG A 295 116.92 95.64 3.91
C ARG A 295 117.46 94.39 3.21
N GLU A 296 117.22 93.21 3.78
CA GLU A 296 117.65 91.94 3.19
C GLU A 296 116.79 91.55 1.99
N LYS A 297 115.49 91.89 1.98
CA LYS A 297 114.63 91.71 0.80
C LYS A 297 115.12 92.53 -0.39
N LEU A 298 115.50 93.79 -0.17
CA LEU A 298 116.03 94.66 -1.22
C LEU A 298 117.39 94.17 -1.74
N ILE A 299 118.29 93.71 -0.85
CA ILE A 299 119.58 93.15 -1.26
C ILE A 299 119.41 91.84 -2.05
N SER A 300 118.49 90.96 -1.64
CA SER A 300 118.17 89.73 -2.36
C SER A 300 117.59 90.01 -3.74
N PHE A 301 116.64 90.95 -3.83
CA PHE A 301 116.01 91.35 -5.09
C PHE A 301 116.99 92.02 -6.06
N VAL A 302 117.89 92.88 -5.56
CA VAL A 302 118.99 93.44 -6.35
C VAL A 302 119.94 92.33 -6.83
N GLY A 303 120.23 91.34 -5.98
CA GLY A 303 121.04 90.18 -6.34
C GLY A 303 120.45 89.40 -7.51
N GLU A 304 119.14 89.14 -7.49
CA GLU A 304 118.43 88.47 -8.58
C GLU A 304 118.45 89.31 -9.87
N LEU A 305 118.18 90.62 -9.79
CA LEU A 305 118.24 91.52 -10.96
C LEU A 305 119.65 91.62 -11.56
N MET A 306 120.69 91.64 -10.73
CA MET A 306 122.09 91.66 -11.18
C MET A 306 122.55 90.31 -11.74
N SER A 307 121.93 89.20 -11.32
CA SER A 307 122.21 87.84 -11.79
C SER A 307 121.60 87.51 -13.15
N ILE A 308 120.86 88.45 -13.76
CA ILE A 308 120.48 88.39 -15.16
C ILE A 308 121.76 88.63 -15.99
N THR A 309 122.53 87.57 -16.18
CA THR A 309 123.71 87.50 -17.02
C THR A 309 123.39 86.67 -18.26
N GLY A 310 123.56 87.24 -19.46
CA GLY A 310 123.36 86.53 -20.73
C GLY A 310 124.41 85.44 -21.00
N PRO A 311 124.30 84.68 -22.11
CA PRO A 311 123.28 84.71 -23.16
C PRO A 311 122.24 83.58 -22.98
N LEU A 312 120.96 83.92 -23.15
CA LEU A 312 119.93 82.91 -23.35
C LEU A 312 120.11 82.36 -24.77
N ASP A 313 120.12 81.03 -24.92
CA ASP A 313 120.27 80.32 -26.20
C ASP A 313 119.02 80.53 -27.09
N LEU A 314 118.87 81.77 -27.57
CA LEU A 314 117.74 82.25 -28.36
C LEU A 314 118.17 82.32 -29.81
N LYS A 315 117.39 81.67 -30.69
CA LYS A 315 117.67 81.62 -32.14
C LYS A 315 117.16 82.85 -32.89
N ASP A 316 116.36 83.70 -32.23
CA ASP A 316 115.75 84.90 -32.83
C ASP A 316 116.62 86.13 -32.57
N LYS A 317 117.20 86.69 -33.64
CA LYS A 317 118.05 87.89 -33.59
C LYS A 317 117.32 89.11 -33.01
N SER A 318 116.03 89.27 -33.29
CA SER A 318 115.28 90.45 -32.81
C SER A 318 115.10 90.44 -31.29
N ALA A 319 114.92 89.26 -30.71
CA ALA A 319 114.84 89.09 -29.26
C ALA A 319 116.19 89.33 -28.57
N ILE A 320 117.30 88.95 -29.22
CA ILE A 320 118.65 89.23 -28.71
C ILE A 320 118.90 90.75 -28.65
N GLU A 321 118.57 91.50 -29.72
CA GLU A 321 118.76 92.96 -29.74
C GLU A 321 117.95 93.68 -28.65
N ILE A 322 116.71 93.24 -28.37
CA ILE A 322 115.89 93.81 -27.28
C ILE A 322 116.53 93.52 -25.92
N LEU A 323 117.03 92.30 -25.71
CA LEU A 323 117.68 91.94 -24.45
C LEU A 323 118.99 92.70 -24.25
N ASP A 324 119.78 92.89 -25.30
CA ASP A 324 121.02 93.66 -25.24
C ASP A 324 120.77 95.15 -24.92
N ASP A 325 119.64 95.72 -25.34
CA ASP A 325 119.24 97.09 -24.95
C ASP A 325 118.64 97.16 -23.52
N MET A 326 117.92 96.13 -23.09
CA MET A 326 117.25 96.13 -21.78
C MET A 326 118.16 95.76 -20.61
N ILE A 327 119.07 94.79 -20.78
CA ILE A 327 119.94 94.31 -19.70
C ILE A 327 120.75 95.44 -19.07
N PRO A 328 121.36 96.38 -19.82
CA PRO A 328 122.04 97.53 -19.23
C PRO A 328 121.10 98.39 -18.40
N LYS A 329 119.89 98.69 -18.90
CA LYS A 329 118.90 99.52 -18.20
C LYS A 329 118.43 98.89 -16.90
N ILE A 330 118.18 97.58 -16.90
CA ILE A 330 117.83 96.82 -15.70
C ILE A 330 118.98 96.86 -14.68
N ARG A 331 120.22 96.74 -15.16
CA ARG A 331 121.40 96.78 -14.29
C ARG A 331 121.61 98.17 -13.67
N ASP A 332 121.34 99.24 -14.41
CA ASP A 332 121.40 100.61 -13.88
C ASP A 332 120.35 100.84 -12.79
N ILE A 333 119.11 100.40 -13.01
CA ILE A 333 118.06 100.46 -11.98
C ILE A 333 118.45 99.63 -10.76
N ALA A 334 118.99 98.42 -10.96
CA ALA A 334 119.44 97.56 -9.87
C ALA A 334 120.57 98.21 -9.04
N LEU A 335 121.48 98.94 -9.70
CA LEU A 335 122.53 99.72 -9.02
C LEU A 335 121.95 100.88 -8.20
N GLU A 336 120.95 101.58 -8.72
CA GLU A 336 120.29 102.68 -8.01
C GLU A 336 119.52 102.19 -6.78
N ILE A 337 118.83 101.04 -6.91
CA ILE A 337 118.17 100.36 -5.78
C ILE A 337 119.21 99.87 -4.77
N LYS A 338 120.33 99.30 -5.23
CA LYS A 338 121.44 98.87 -4.35
C LYS A 338 121.97 100.01 -3.51
N LYS A 339 122.14 101.19 -4.12
CA LYS A 339 122.64 102.38 -3.43
C LYS A 339 121.66 102.82 -2.33
N LYS A 340 120.37 102.91 -2.64
CA LYS A 340 119.34 103.22 -1.63
C LYS A 340 119.23 102.17 -0.53
N ALA A 341 119.41 100.88 -0.87
CA ALA A 341 119.37 99.79 0.10
C ALA A 341 120.62 99.74 1.02
N GLN A 342 121.74 100.37 0.65
CA GLN A 342 122.92 100.52 1.51
C GLN A 342 122.83 101.73 2.45
N GLU A 343 121.97 102.70 2.13
CA GLU A 343 121.63 103.86 2.98
C GLU A 343 120.55 103.52 4.04
N LEU A 344 119.90 102.35 3.91
CA LEU A 344 119.05 101.68 4.91
C LEU A 344 119.85 100.62 5.67
#